data_AF-A0A508TQB8-F1
#
_entry.id   AF-A0A508TQB8-F1
#
_cell.length_a   1.000
_cell.length_b   1.000
_cell.length_c   1.000
_cell.angle_alpha   90.00
_cell.angle_beta   90.00
_cell.angle_gamma   90.00
#
_symmetry.space_group_name_H-M   'P 1'
#
loop_
_entity.id
_entity.type
_entity.pdbx_description
1 polymer ?
#
loop_
_entity_poly.entity_id
_entity_poly.type
_entity_poly.pdbx_seq_one_letter_code
_entity_poly.pdbx_strand_id
1 'polypeptide(L)'
;MATRRDFLKAGATAAAGIVFCSCGLVHNAEAQQSRQKLPVSVSGKRVKTIDIHSHCHFREAGALLGSNADKVQLPPVNGAAEAFIEIDKRLAAMDAQAVDMEVLSINPFWYDRDRDLAGQIVKVQNEKLAELCASKPDRFAAFASLTLQAPDLAVQELETAVKKQGLKGAAIGGVVNGVEFSDPKFHPVWAKAEELGVPLFIHPQGVPELNKRLSGNGWLGNTIGNPLETSIALSHLIFEGTFDRFPGLKVIAAHGGGYLPSYADRSDHACLVGPKGCNPDIQLKKAPTEYLKQIYFDSLIFTPAWKRLSLSMAIEPGRPHLRLLLAKRRRQGQHSWRYRSKAARRRCMRKPAAIWRRRRAAERDDAWAVSRRSRSELRCSAGRFAPAVRCQAADRWQRRIR
;
A
#
# COMPACT_ATOMS: atom_id res chain seq x y z
N MET A 1 6.30 -57.69 38.59
CA MET A 1 5.74 -56.35 38.84
C MET A 1 6.04 -55.46 37.65
N ALA A 2 5.04 -55.21 36.81
CA ALA A 2 5.04 -54.13 35.83
C ALA A 2 3.79 -53.30 36.14
N THR A 3 3.98 -52.04 36.51
CA THR A 3 2.92 -51.21 37.10
C THR A 3 2.09 -50.53 36.00
N ARG A 4 0.86 -50.11 36.34
CA ARG A 4 -0.15 -49.45 35.50
C ARG A 4 0.27 -48.11 34.85
N ARG A 5 1.57 -47.80 34.78
CA ARG A 5 2.12 -46.53 34.23
C ARG A 5 2.69 -46.64 32.81
N ASP A 6 2.79 -47.83 32.23
CA ASP A 6 3.40 -48.01 30.89
C ASP A 6 2.40 -48.16 29.72
N PHE A 7 1.09 -47.95 29.95
CA PHE A 7 0.06 -48.11 28.91
C PHE A 7 -0.55 -46.79 28.38
N LEU A 8 0.04 -45.62 28.69
CA LEU A 8 -0.39 -44.31 28.17
C LEU A 8 0.69 -43.63 27.30
N LYS A 9 1.47 -44.42 26.55
CA LYS A 9 2.38 -43.92 25.50
C LYS A 9 1.92 -44.22 24.06
N ALA A 10 0.71 -44.71 23.87
CA ALA A 10 0.12 -44.91 22.54
C ALA A 10 -1.23 -44.18 22.47
N GLY A 11 -1.25 -43.00 21.85
CA GLY A 11 -2.49 -42.26 21.61
C GLY A 11 -2.40 -40.77 21.90
N ALA A 12 -1.56 -40.05 21.16
CA ALA A 12 -1.75 -38.61 20.97
C ALA A 12 -1.87 -38.37 19.46
N THR A 13 -3.12 -38.37 19.05
CA THR A 13 -3.64 -37.94 17.75
C THR A 13 -2.99 -36.64 17.29
N ALA A 14 -2.67 -36.61 16.00
CA ALA A 14 -2.22 -35.44 15.27
C ALA A 14 -3.20 -34.27 15.45
N ALA A 15 -2.80 -33.28 16.26
CA ALA A 15 -3.42 -31.96 16.27
C ALA A 15 -2.54 -31.03 15.44
N ALA A 16 -2.71 -31.06 14.12
CA ALA A 16 -2.14 -30.08 13.21
C ALA A 16 -2.91 -28.75 13.37
N GLY A 17 -2.47 -27.92 14.32
CA GLY A 17 -2.84 -26.51 14.36
C GLY A 17 -2.03 -25.76 13.30
N ILE A 18 -2.67 -25.37 12.20
CA ILE A 18 -2.05 -24.55 11.15
C ILE A 18 -2.65 -23.14 11.22
N VAL A 19 -1.77 -22.15 11.41
CA VAL A 19 -2.06 -20.71 11.51
C VAL A 19 -1.46 -20.04 10.28
N PHE A 20 -2.32 -19.60 9.35
CA PHE A 20 -1.94 -18.94 8.09
C PHE A 20 -1.84 -17.42 8.24
N CYS A 21 -0.94 -16.80 7.48
CA CYS A 21 -0.87 -15.34 7.42
C CYS A 21 -0.69 -14.77 6.01
N SER A 22 -1.66 -13.94 5.61
CA SER A 22 -1.46 -12.76 4.76
C SER A 22 -0.56 -11.78 5.55
N CYS A 23 0.72 -11.65 5.19
CA CYS A 23 1.75 -10.82 5.86
C CYS A 23 1.37 -10.18 7.22
N GLY A 24 1.67 -10.89 8.31
CA GLY A 24 1.67 -10.38 9.70
C GLY A 24 0.40 -10.61 10.53
N LEU A 25 0.35 -11.68 11.33
CA LEU A 25 -0.57 -11.84 12.45
C LEU A 25 0.14 -12.57 13.61
N VAL A 26 0.00 -11.90 14.75
CA VAL A 26 0.53 -12.16 16.09
C VAL A 26 0.18 -13.58 16.57
N HIS A 27 1.19 -14.32 17.04
CA HIS A 27 1.00 -15.51 17.87
C HIS A 27 0.60 -15.09 19.29
N ASN A 28 -0.37 -15.82 19.87
CA ASN A 28 -0.95 -15.75 21.22
C ASN A 28 -2.39 -15.22 21.29
N ALA A 29 -3.32 -16.09 20.93
CA ALA A 29 -4.61 -16.23 21.61
C ALA A 29 -5.08 -17.67 21.39
N GLU A 30 -4.89 -18.50 22.40
CA GLU A 30 -5.41 -19.86 22.43
C GLU A 30 -6.93 -19.88 22.17
N ALA A 31 -7.37 -20.86 21.38
CA ALA A 31 -8.68 -21.47 21.40
C ALA A 31 -9.89 -20.51 21.58
N GLN A 32 -10.18 -19.71 20.56
CA GLN A 32 -11.54 -19.23 20.37
C GLN A 32 -12.02 -19.70 19.01
N GLN A 33 -12.94 -20.67 19.02
CA GLN A 33 -13.59 -21.28 17.86
C GLN A 33 -13.63 -20.31 16.68
N SER A 34 -13.01 -20.70 15.55
CA SER A 34 -12.99 -19.93 14.32
C SER A 34 -14.44 -19.72 13.85
N ARG A 35 -15.11 -18.66 14.32
CA ARG A 35 -16.37 -18.23 13.74
C ARG A 35 -16.10 -17.99 12.27
N GLN A 36 -16.72 -18.79 11.40
CA GLN A 36 -16.69 -18.59 9.95
C GLN A 36 -16.99 -17.11 9.68
N LYS A 37 -16.11 -16.45 8.93
CA LYS A 37 -16.37 -15.05 8.54
C LYS A 37 -17.58 -15.07 7.59
N LEU A 38 -18.57 -14.22 7.88
CA LEU A 38 -19.71 -14.05 6.98
C LEU A 38 -19.29 -13.29 5.71
N PRO A 39 -19.90 -13.61 4.55
CA PRO A 39 -19.71 -12.85 3.32
C PRO A 39 -19.91 -11.35 3.52
N VAL A 40 -19.12 -10.55 2.80
CA VAL A 40 -19.22 -9.09 2.90
C VAL A 40 -20.50 -8.62 2.21
N SER A 41 -21.23 -7.73 2.89
CA SER A 41 -22.42 -7.08 2.32
C SER A 41 -22.30 -5.56 2.41
N VAL A 42 -22.71 -4.87 1.36
CA VAL A 42 -22.81 -3.41 1.28
C VAL A 42 -24.26 -3.07 1.00
N SER A 43 -24.87 -2.24 1.86
CA SER A 43 -26.30 -1.88 1.76
C SER A 43 -27.25 -3.08 1.66
N GLY A 44 -26.96 -4.16 2.40
CA GLY A 44 -27.78 -5.38 2.43
C GLY A 44 -27.55 -6.34 1.24
N LYS A 45 -26.69 -5.99 0.27
CA LYS A 45 -26.34 -6.86 -0.86
C LYS A 45 -24.96 -7.48 -0.66
N ARG A 46 -24.82 -8.79 -0.89
CA ARG A 46 -23.53 -9.47 -0.93
C ARG A 46 -22.64 -8.83 -2.01
N VAL A 47 -21.39 -8.57 -1.67
CA VAL A 47 -20.37 -8.10 -2.62
C VAL A 47 -19.27 -9.14 -2.75
N LYS A 48 -18.72 -9.28 -3.96
CA LYS A 48 -17.59 -10.19 -4.21
C LYS A 48 -16.34 -9.62 -3.51
N THR A 49 -15.69 -10.44 -2.70
CA THR A 49 -14.45 -10.09 -2.01
C THR A 49 -13.28 -10.66 -2.79
N ILE A 50 -12.49 -9.77 -3.39
CA ILE A 50 -11.32 -10.12 -4.19
C ILE A 50 -10.08 -9.68 -3.43
N ASP A 51 -9.26 -10.63 -3.03
CA ASP A 51 -7.92 -10.34 -2.51
C ASP A 51 -6.93 -10.24 -3.67
N ILE A 52 -6.27 -9.10 -3.80
CA ILE A 52 -5.33 -8.82 -4.89
C ILE A 52 -3.86 -8.89 -4.45
N HIS A 53 -3.63 -9.08 -3.15
CA HIS A 53 -2.29 -9.10 -2.56
C HIS A 53 -2.03 -10.50 -2.00
N SER A 54 -2.01 -11.46 -2.93
CA SER A 54 -1.90 -12.89 -2.64
C SER A 54 -0.70 -13.45 -3.39
N HIS A 55 0.31 -13.90 -2.64
CA HIS A 55 1.55 -14.42 -3.23
C HIS A 55 1.54 -15.92 -3.45
N CYS A 56 2.28 -16.37 -4.45
CA CYS A 56 2.57 -17.77 -4.71
C CYS A 56 3.94 -17.98 -5.37
N HIS A 57 4.45 -19.20 -5.34
CA HIS A 57 5.70 -19.62 -5.98
C HIS A 57 5.53 -20.99 -6.64
N PHE A 58 6.28 -21.19 -7.71
CA PHE A 58 6.36 -22.47 -8.43
C PHE A 58 7.76 -23.04 -8.32
N ARG A 59 7.85 -24.32 -7.94
CA ARG A 59 9.13 -25.02 -7.75
C ARG A 59 9.90 -25.12 -9.06
N GLU A 60 9.19 -25.27 -10.18
CA GLU A 60 9.74 -25.35 -11.53
C GLU A 60 10.49 -24.07 -11.91
N ALA A 61 9.95 -22.91 -11.56
CA ALA A 61 10.64 -21.64 -11.77
C ALA A 61 11.86 -21.50 -10.85
N GLY A 62 11.83 -22.11 -9.66
CA GLY A 62 12.94 -22.13 -8.70
C GLY A 62 14.08 -23.02 -9.16
N ALA A 63 13.76 -24.16 -9.75
CA ALA A 63 14.73 -25.13 -10.26
C ALA A 63 15.70 -24.52 -11.30
N LEU A 64 15.25 -23.48 -12.04
CA LEU A 64 16.09 -22.73 -12.97
C LEU A 64 17.24 -21.97 -12.28
N LEU A 65 17.15 -21.72 -10.97
CA LEU A 65 18.20 -21.09 -10.16
C LEU A 65 19.22 -22.10 -9.59
N GLY A 66 19.06 -23.39 -9.87
CA GLY A 66 19.92 -24.45 -9.34
C GLY A 66 19.87 -24.54 -7.81
N SER A 67 21.02 -24.75 -7.17
CA SER A 67 21.15 -24.98 -5.72
C SER A 67 20.69 -23.82 -4.82
N ASN A 68 20.39 -22.64 -5.40
CA ASN A 68 19.95 -21.46 -4.66
C ASN A 68 18.42 -21.28 -4.64
N ALA A 69 17.65 -22.16 -5.28
CA ALA A 69 16.19 -22.05 -5.43
C ALA A 69 15.44 -21.72 -4.12
N ASP A 70 15.64 -22.52 -3.07
CA ASP A 70 14.91 -22.38 -1.82
C ASP A 70 15.26 -21.11 -1.05
N LYS A 71 16.51 -20.61 -1.17
CA LYS A 71 16.97 -19.38 -0.51
C LYS A 71 16.43 -18.12 -1.17
N VAL A 72 16.11 -18.19 -2.47
CA VAL A 72 15.72 -17.04 -3.29
C VAL A 72 14.20 -16.94 -3.39
N GLN A 73 13.48 -18.05 -3.41
CA GLN A 73 12.02 -18.04 -3.55
C GLN A 73 11.27 -17.84 -2.23
N LEU A 74 11.83 -18.23 -1.09
CA LEU A 74 11.11 -18.21 0.18
C LEU A 74 11.48 -16.99 1.02
N PRO A 75 10.54 -16.06 1.29
CA PRO A 75 10.79 -14.98 2.24
C PRO A 75 10.95 -15.55 3.65
N PRO A 76 11.79 -14.95 4.53
CA PRO A 76 12.03 -15.44 5.89
C PRO A 76 10.88 -15.02 6.82
N VAL A 77 9.67 -15.49 6.52
CA VAL A 77 8.44 -15.14 7.24
C VAL A 77 7.73 -16.41 7.72
N ASN A 78 6.95 -16.26 8.78
CA ASN A 78 6.06 -17.34 9.21
C ASN A 78 5.07 -17.64 8.08
N GLY A 79 4.93 -18.91 7.72
CA GLY A 79 4.09 -19.35 6.60
C GLY A 79 4.77 -19.36 5.23
N ALA A 80 6.09 -19.15 5.14
CA ALA A 80 6.80 -19.18 3.85
C ALA A 80 6.56 -20.47 3.03
N ALA A 81 6.42 -21.62 3.69
CA ALA A 81 6.10 -22.89 3.03
C ALA A 81 4.72 -22.87 2.30
N GLU A 82 3.80 -22.01 2.74
CA GLU A 82 2.45 -21.84 2.16
C GLU A 82 2.47 -21.00 0.87
N ALA A 83 3.62 -20.40 0.55
CA ALA A 83 3.84 -19.72 -0.71
C ALA A 83 3.88 -20.72 -1.88
N PHE A 84 4.20 -22.00 -1.62
CA PHE A 84 3.88 -23.09 -2.53
C PHE A 84 2.40 -23.49 -2.34
N ILE A 85 1.60 -23.33 -3.40
CA ILE A 85 0.16 -23.54 -3.30
C ILE A 85 -0.18 -25.03 -3.19
N GLU A 86 -0.70 -25.43 -2.03
CA GLU A 86 -1.58 -26.60 -1.92
C GLU A 86 -3.03 -26.14 -2.12
N ILE A 87 -3.60 -26.45 -3.28
CA ILE A 87 -4.88 -25.88 -3.76
C ILE A 87 -6.00 -26.03 -2.72
N ASP A 88 -6.20 -27.23 -2.18
CA ASP A 88 -7.30 -27.49 -1.24
C ASP A 88 -7.14 -26.72 0.07
N LYS A 89 -5.90 -26.62 0.58
CA LYS A 89 -5.61 -25.80 1.78
C LYS A 89 -5.85 -24.32 1.52
N ARG A 90 -5.45 -23.82 0.34
CA ARG A 90 -5.66 -22.42 -0.06
C ARG A 90 -7.15 -22.09 -0.17
N LEU A 91 -7.93 -22.95 -0.84
CA LEU A 91 -9.37 -22.79 -0.97
C LEU A 91 -10.08 -22.83 0.40
N ALA A 92 -9.72 -23.77 1.27
CA ALA A 92 -10.26 -23.83 2.63
C ALA A 92 -9.94 -22.55 3.44
N ALA A 93 -8.73 -22.00 3.28
CA ALA A 93 -8.35 -20.75 3.92
C ALA A 93 -9.15 -19.55 3.35
N MET A 94 -9.32 -19.46 2.03
CA MET A 94 -10.16 -18.46 1.38
C MET A 94 -11.60 -18.51 1.91
N ASP A 95 -12.19 -19.71 1.98
CA ASP A 95 -13.55 -19.92 2.48
C ASP A 95 -13.69 -19.50 3.94
N ALA A 96 -12.74 -19.91 4.81
CA ALA A 96 -12.71 -19.51 6.22
C ALA A 96 -12.60 -17.98 6.40
N GLN A 97 -11.99 -17.30 5.42
CA GLN A 97 -11.80 -15.86 5.42
C GLN A 97 -12.89 -15.09 4.67
N ALA A 98 -13.85 -15.78 4.04
CA ALA A 98 -14.85 -15.21 3.13
C ALA A 98 -14.23 -14.41 1.98
N VAL A 99 -13.14 -14.94 1.40
CA VAL A 99 -12.52 -14.44 0.17
C VAL A 99 -13.09 -15.24 -0.99
N ASP A 100 -13.76 -14.56 -1.92
CA ASP A 100 -14.37 -15.20 -3.08
C ASP A 100 -13.33 -15.58 -4.11
N MET A 101 -12.36 -14.69 -4.33
CA MET A 101 -11.34 -14.82 -5.35
C MET A 101 -10.03 -14.20 -4.89
N GLU A 102 -8.93 -14.80 -5.31
CA GLU A 102 -7.59 -14.24 -5.17
C GLU A 102 -7.02 -13.90 -6.54
N VAL A 103 -6.36 -12.76 -6.66
CA VAL A 103 -5.50 -12.42 -7.79
C VAL A 103 -4.06 -12.69 -7.34
N LEU A 104 -3.51 -13.79 -7.87
CA LEU A 104 -2.19 -14.29 -7.50
C LEU A 104 -1.09 -13.45 -8.16
N SER A 105 0.03 -13.31 -7.47
CA SER A 105 1.22 -12.61 -7.95
C SER A 105 2.49 -13.24 -7.41
N ILE A 106 3.62 -13.00 -8.07
CA ILE A 106 4.93 -13.49 -7.66
C ILE A 106 5.85 -12.28 -7.50
N ASN A 107 6.46 -12.15 -6.32
CA ASN A 107 7.40 -11.05 -6.07
C ASN A 107 8.70 -11.30 -6.87
N PRO A 108 9.26 -10.29 -7.54
CA PRO A 108 10.39 -10.53 -8.42
C PRO A 108 11.66 -10.92 -7.65
N PHE A 109 12.29 -12.00 -8.12
CA PHE A 109 13.60 -12.49 -7.64
C PHE A 109 14.60 -12.72 -8.80
N TRP A 110 14.22 -12.27 -10.00
CA TRP A 110 14.94 -12.50 -11.26
C TRP A 110 15.48 -11.21 -11.89
N TYR A 111 15.22 -10.03 -11.32
CA TYR A 111 15.65 -8.77 -11.93
C TYR A 111 17.18 -8.69 -12.06
N ASP A 112 17.92 -9.27 -11.13
CA ASP A 112 19.38 -9.34 -11.13
C ASP A 112 19.96 -10.47 -12.02
N ARG A 113 19.12 -11.17 -12.78
CA ARG A 113 19.52 -12.22 -13.73
C ARG A 113 19.64 -11.64 -15.15
N ASP A 114 20.45 -12.30 -15.96
CA ASP A 114 20.53 -12.00 -17.39
C ASP A 114 19.17 -12.19 -18.08
N ARG A 115 19.04 -11.57 -19.25
CA ARG A 115 17.80 -11.55 -20.04
C ARG A 115 17.23 -12.94 -20.28
N ASP A 116 18.07 -13.91 -20.65
CA ASP A 116 17.62 -15.21 -21.12
C ASP A 116 17.15 -16.07 -19.95
N LEU A 117 17.91 -16.09 -18.86
CA LEU A 117 17.50 -16.79 -17.64
C LEU A 117 16.23 -16.17 -17.04
N ALA A 118 16.15 -14.84 -16.96
CA ALA A 118 14.97 -14.16 -16.45
C ALA A 118 13.73 -14.44 -17.30
N GLY A 119 13.87 -14.40 -18.64
CA GLY A 119 12.78 -14.73 -19.56
C GLY A 119 12.28 -16.17 -19.40
N GLN A 120 13.18 -17.13 -19.17
CA GLN A 120 12.80 -18.52 -18.88
C GLN A 120 12.02 -18.64 -17.57
N ILE A 121 12.49 -17.96 -16.50
CA ILE A 121 11.81 -17.92 -15.21
C ILE A 121 10.41 -17.34 -15.36
N VAL A 122 10.27 -16.18 -16.01
CA VAL A 122 9.00 -15.49 -16.23
C VAL A 122 8.05 -16.33 -17.07
N LYS A 123 8.54 -16.97 -18.13
CA LYS A 123 7.74 -17.87 -18.96
C LYS A 123 7.11 -19.00 -18.13
N VAL A 124 7.93 -19.73 -17.37
CA VAL A 124 7.45 -20.85 -16.52
C VAL A 124 6.44 -20.34 -15.50
N GLN A 125 6.71 -19.21 -14.86
CA GLN A 125 5.78 -18.61 -13.90
C GLN A 125 4.43 -18.26 -14.53
N ASN A 126 4.43 -17.58 -15.68
CA ASN A 126 3.20 -17.14 -16.33
C ASN A 126 2.38 -18.32 -16.87
N GLU A 127 3.03 -19.34 -17.43
CA GLU A 127 2.38 -20.59 -17.85
C GLU A 127 1.72 -21.29 -16.65
N LYS A 128 2.43 -21.41 -15.53
CA LYS A 128 1.89 -22.03 -14.30
C LYS A 128 0.77 -21.22 -13.64
N LEU A 129 0.87 -19.89 -13.63
CA LEU A 129 -0.22 -19.01 -13.20
C LEU A 129 -1.47 -19.22 -14.05
N ALA A 130 -1.30 -19.30 -15.37
CA ALA A 130 -2.40 -19.52 -16.30
C ALA A 130 -3.08 -20.88 -16.10
N GLU A 131 -2.28 -21.95 -15.96
CA GLU A 131 -2.76 -23.31 -15.63
C GLU A 131 -3.57 -23.31 -14.31
N LEU A 132 -3.02 -22.68 -13.26
CA LEU A 132 -3.68 -22.62 -11.96
C LEU A 132 -5.00 -21.84 -12.03
N CYS A 133 -5.02 -20.69 -12.71
CA CYS A 133 -6.24 -19.92 -12.92
C CYS A 133 -7.29 -20.72 -13.71
N ALA A 134 -6.88 -21.43 -14.76
CA ALA A 134 -7.77 -22.27 -15.55
C ALA A 134 -8.35 -23.45 -14.75
N SER A 135 -7.62 -23.96 -13.75
CA SER A 135 -8.09 -25.07 -12.90
C SER A 135 -9.25 -24.68 -11.96
N LYS A 136 -9.32 -23.40 -11.55
CA LYS A 136 -10.35 -22.86 -10.63
C LYS A 136 -10.71 -21.41 -11.00
N PRO A 137 -11.30 -21.17 -12.18
CA PRO A 137 -11.48 -19.81 -12.73
C PRO A 137 -12.40 -18.91 -11.89
N ASP A 138 -13.28 -19.51 -11.10
CA ASP A 138 -14.16 -18.75 -10.18
C ASP A 138 -13.44 -18.30 -8.90
N ARG A 139 -12.27 -18.87 -8.60
CA ARG A 139 -11.51 -18.69 -7.35
C ARG A 139 -10.17 -18.00 -7.57
N PHE A 140 -9.54 -18.18 -8.72
CA PHE A 140 -8.22 -17.61 -9.01
C PHE A 140 -8.21 -16.79 -10.30
N ALA A 141 -7.56 -15.64 -10.20
CA ALA A 141 -6.99 -14.90 -11.31
C ALA A 141 -5.51 -14.64 -10.98
N ALA A 142 -4.74 -14.07 -11.91
CA ALA A 142 -3.34 -13.77 -11.64
C ALA A 142 -2.85 -12.56 -12.42
N PHE A 143 -1.84 -11.90 -11.85
CA PHE A 143 -0.99 -10.93 -12.50
C PHE A 143 0.27 -11.62 -13.03
N ALA A 144 0.64 -11.30 -14.26
CA ALA A 144 1.85 -11.80 -14.89
C ALA A 144 3.11 -11.28 -14.21
N SER A 145 4.15 -12.11 -14.21
CA SER A 145 5.52 -11.70 -14.01
C SER A 145 6.08 -11.11 -15.31
N LEU A 146 7.02 -10.17 -15.21
CA LEU A 146 7.67 -9.52 -16.35
C LEU A 146 9.19 -9.43 -16.15
N THR A 147 9.94 -9.59 -17.23
CA THR A 147 11.40 -9.39 -17.31
C THR A 147 11.72 -7.90 -17.51
N LEU A 148 11.35 -7.06 -16.53
CA LEU A 148 11.43 -5.60 -16.67
C LEU A 148 12.84 -5.06 -16.95
N GLN A 149 13.90 -5.76 -16.55
CA GLN A 149 15.27 -5.36 -16.89
C GLN A 149 15.58 -5.43 -18.40
N ALA A 150 14.73 -6.12 -19.18
CA ALA A 150 14.71 -6.14 -20.64
C ALA A 150 13.33 -5.68 -21.16
N PRO A 151 13.07 -4.35 -21.25
CA PRO A 151 11.75 -3.81 -21.53
C PRO A 151 11.10 -4.29 -22.83
N ASP A 152 11.89 -4.56 -23.87
CA ASP A 152 11.41 -5.11 -25.15
C ASP A 152 10.80 -6.51 -24.98
N LEU A 153 11.42 -7.35 -24.16
CA LEU A 153 10.90 -8.67 -23.80
C LEU A 153 9.66 -8.54 -22.89
N ALA A 154 9.70 -7.66 -21.88
CA ALA A 154 8.58 -7.42 -20.99
C ALA A 154 7.29 -6.99 -21.73
N VAL A 155 7.42 -6.19 -22.79
CA VAL A 155 6.28 -5.83 -23.66
C VAL A 155 5.65 -7.08 -24.30
N GLN A 156 6.47 -7.98 -24.84
CA GLN A 156 6.01 -9.22 -25.48
C GLN A 156 5.38 -10.20 -24.48
N GLU A 157 5.99 -10.30 -23.30
CA GLU A 157 5.51 -11.13 -22.19
C GLU A 157 4.14 -10.62 -21.70
N LEU A 158 3.98 -9.30 -21.49
CA LEU A 158 2.72 -8.71 -21.07
C LEU A 158 1.60 -8.96 -22.10
N GLU A 159 1.91 -8.76 -23.39
CA GLU A 159 0.94 -9.00 -24.45
C GLU A 159 0.52 -10.47 -24.53
N THR A 160 1.48 -11.39 -24.42
CA THR A 160 1.22 -12.83 -24.41
C THR A 160 0.39 -13.25 -23.19
N ALA A 161 0.78 -12.76 -22.01
CA ALA A 161 0.11 -13.03 -20.74
C ALA A 161 -1.37 -12.63 -20.78
N VAL A 162 -1.66 -11.44 -21.30
CA VAL A 162 -3.03 -10.93 -21.35
C VAL A 162 -3.83 -11.58 -22.48
N LYS A 163 -3.30 -11.59 -23.71
CA LYS A 163 -4.08 -12.01 -24.89
C LYS A 163 -4.18 -13.53 -25.04
N LYS A 164 -3.14 -14.28 -24.66
CA LYS A 164 -3.07 -15.74 -24.86
C LYS A 164 -3.30 -16.53 -23.58
N GLN A 165 -2.80 -16.05 -22.45
CA GLN A 165 -2.88 -16.77 -21.17
C GLN A 165 -4.03 -16.29 -20.27
N GLY A 166 -4.69 -15.18 -20.62
CA GLY A 166 -5.86 -14.67 -19.90
C GLY A 166 -5.55 -14.02 -18.54
N LEU A 167 -4.27 -13.76 -18.23
CA LEU A 167 -3.81 -13.08 -17.03
C LEU A 167 -4.34 -11.63 -17.01
N LYS A 168 -4.54 -11.06 -15.81
CA LYS A 168 -5.34 -9.83 -15.60
C LYS A 168 -4.52 -8.56 -15.40
N GLY A 169 -3.27 -8.55 -15.86
CA GLY A 169 -2.30 -7.47 -15.67
C GLY A 169 -0.93 -8.04 -15.32
N ALA A 170 -0.09 -7.23 -14.67
CA ALA A 170 1.24 -7.67 -14.22
C ALA A 170 1.56 -7.19 -12.80
N ALA A 171 2.34 -7.98 -12.06
CA ALA A 171 2.90 -7.63 -10.77
C ALA A 171 4.38 -7.33 -10.96
N ILE A 172 4.82 -6.16 -10.50
CA ILE A 172 6.15 -5.61 -10.74
C ILE A 172 6.76 -5.08 -9.44
N GLY A 173 8.10 -5.00 -9.38
CA GLY A 173 8.82 -4.40 -8.24
C GLY A 173 8.51 -2.92 -8.04
N GLY A 174 9.03 -2.26 -7.01
CA GLY A 174 9.04 -0.79 -6.94
C GLY A 174 10.22 -0.16 -7.68
N VAL A 175 11.26 -0.95 -7.92
CA VAL A 175 12.52 -0.59 -8.60
C VAL A 175 13.05 -1.81 -9.37
N VAL A 176 13.85 -1.59 -10.42
CA VAL A 176 14.46 -2.68 -11.22
C VAL A 176 15.97 -2.47 -11.28
N ASN A 177 16.73 -3.27 -10.52
CA ASN A 177 18.20 -3.17 -10.41
C ASN A 177 18.70 -1.75 -10.12
N GLY A 178 18.03 -1.05 -9.20
CA GLY A 178 18.37 0.34 -8.84
C GLY A 178 17.93 1.40 -9.86
N VAL A 179 17.16 1.01 -10.88
CA VAL A 179 16.59 1.95 -11.86
C VAL A 179 15.11 2.21 -11.58
N GLU A 180 14.78 3.49 -11.45
CA GLU A 180 13.44 3.99 -11.14
C GLU A 180 12.46 3.90 -12.31
N PHE A 181 11.18 3.77 -12.01
CA PHE A 181 10.11 3.63 -13.01
C PHE A 181 9.87 4.83 -13.93
N SER A 182 10.41 5.98 -13.57
CA SER A 182 10.45 7.15 -14.44
C SER A 182 11.48 7.06 -15.56
N ASP A 183 12.40 6.09 -15.52
CA ASP A 183 13.39 5.92 -16.59
C ASP A 183 12.67 5.66 -17.93
N PRO A 184 12.97 6.46 -18.98
CA PRO A 184 12.34 6.32 -20.29
C PRO A 184 12.42 4.92 -20.91
N LYS A 185 13.39 4.08 -20.49
CA LYS A 185 13.48 2.70 -20.98
C LYS A 185 12.25 1.86 -20.65
N PHE A 186 11.49 2.20 -19.60
CA PHE A 186 10.28 1.49 -19.21
C PHE A 186 9.02 2.02 -19.91
N HIS A 187 9.09 3.18 -20.59
CA HIS A 187 7.96 3.77 -21.32
C HIS A 187 7.25 2.80 -22.27
N PRO A 188 7.94 1.93 -23.04
CA PRO A 188 7.26 0.95 -23.89
C PRO A 188 6.36 -0.02 -23.11
N VAL A 189 6.76 -0.41 -21.90
CA VAL A 189 5.96 -1.31 -21.03
C VAL A 189 4.72 -0.59 -20.52
N TRP A 190 4.86 0.68 -20.08
CA TRP A 190 3.73 1.50 -19.66
C TRP A 190 2.72 1.71 -20.80
N ALA A 191 3.23 2.04 -22.00
CA ALA A 191 2.42 2.18 -23.20
C ALA A 191 1.66 0.89 -23.53
N LYS A 192 2.32 -0.27 -23.44
CA LYS A 192 1.68 -1.57 -23.69
C LYS A 192 0.61 -1.89 -22.63
N ALA A 193 0.86 -1.60 -21.36
CA ALA A 193 -0.13 -1.81 -20.29
C ALA A 193 -1.38 -0.92 -20.49
N GLU A 194 -1.17 0.34 -20.90
CA GLU A 194 -2.24 1.26 -21.28
C GLU A 194 -3.01 0.78 -22.50
N GLU A 195 -2.33 0.38 -23.57
CA GLU A 195 -2.93 -0.18 -24.81
C GLU A 195 -3.83 -1.38 -24.51
N LEU A 196 -3.35 -2.30 -23.66
CA LEU A 196 -4.10 -3.49 -23.25
C LEU A 196 -5.20 -3.16 -22.21
N GLY A 197 -5.18 -1.97 -21.62
CA GLY A 197 -6.13 -1.54 -20.60
C GLY A 197 -6.04 -2.31 -19.28
N VAL A 198 -4.88 -2.93 -18.99
CA VAL A 198 -4.66 -3.79 -17.81
C VAL A 198 -3.88 -3.06 -16.70
N PRO A 199 -4.09 -3.42 -15.42
CA PRO A 199 -3.36 -2.82 -14.32
C PRO A 199 -1.95 -3.37 -14.16
N LEU A 200 -1.07 -2.52 -13.62
CA LEU A 200 0.23 -2.88 -13.08
C LEU A 200 0.18 -2.79 -11.55
N PHE A 201 0.34 -3.92 -10.89
CA PHE A 201 0.42 -4.01 -9.43
C PHE A 201 1.87 -3.82 -8.98
N ILE A 202 2.15 -2.69 -8.34
CA ILE A 202 3.47 -2.36 -7.80
C ILE A 202 3.57 -2.97 -6.40
N HIS A 203 4.44 -3.96 -6.27
CA HIS A 203 4.79 -4.59 -5.00
C HIS A 203 6.26 -4.31 -4.66
N PRO A 204 6.57 -3.87 -3.43
CA PRO A 204 7.93 -3.52 -3.04
C PRO A 204 8.90 -4.73 -2.98
N GLN A 205 10.18 -4.48 -3.19
CA GLN A 205 11.32 -5.35 -2.93
C GLN A 205 12.20 -4.87 -1.75
N GLY A 206 11.89 -3.71 -1.18
CA GLY A 206 12.63 -3.06 -0.11
C GLY A 206 13.51 -1.91 -0.61
N VAL A 207 14.31 -1.36 0.30
CA VAL A 207 15.18 -0.20 0.05
C VAL A 207 16.61 -0.57 0.47
N PRO A 208 17.37 -1.30 -0.38
CA PRO A 208 18.61 -1.95 0.02
C PRO A 208 19.67 -1.00 0.61
N GLU A 209 19.74 0.22 0.10
CA GLU A 209 20.65 1.27 0.58
C GLU A 209 20.36 1.71 2.02
N LEU A 210 19.14 1.46 2.51
CA LEU A 210 18.74 1.73 3.90
C LEU A 210 18.83 0.51 4.81
N ASN A 211 19.25 -0.67 4.33
CA ASN A 211 19.28 -1.90 5.13
C ASN A 211 20.03 -1.76 6.45
N LYS A 212 21.16 -1.03 6.47
CA LYS A 212 21.90 -0.75 7.72
C LYS A 212 21.06 0.06 8.72
N ARG A 213 20.33 1.07 8.24
CA ARG A 213 19.49 1.95 9.07
C ARG A 213 18.21 1.26 9.52
N LEU A 214 17.73 0.30 8.74
CA LEU A 214 16.54 -0.51 9.01
C LEU A 214 16.87 -1.82 9.77
N SER A 215 18.13 -2.01 10.16
CA SER A 215 18.53 -3.16 10.97
C SER A 215 18.04 -3.03 12.42
N GLY A 216 17.88 -4.16 13.10
CA GLY A 216 17.42 -4.22 14.50
C GLY A 216 16.01 -4.77 14.66
N ASN A 217 15.37 -4.45 15.79
CA ASN A 217 14.06 -5.00 16.14
C ASN A 217 12.91 -4.34 15.36
N GLY A 218 11.79 -5.05 15.21
CA GLY A 218 10.56 -4.53 14.61
C GLY A 218 10.43 -4.77 13.09
N TRP A 219 11.33 -5.58 12.51
CA TRP A 219 11.31 -5.96 11.09
C TRP A 219 11.18 -4.73 10.18
N LEU A 220 12.02 -3.72 10.42
CA LEU A 220 11.87 -2.39 9.84
C LEU A 220 12.04 -2.37 8.31
N GLY A 221 12.72 -3.35 7.72
CA GLY A 221 12.71 -3.56 6.27
C GLY A 221 11.30 -3.72 5.70
N ASN A 222 10.44 -4.49 6.40
CA ASN A 222 9.04 -4.65 6.00
C ASN A 222 8.14 -3.53 6.54
N THR A 223 8.31 -3.14 7.81
CA THR A 223 7.45 -2.14 8.46
C THR A 223 7.67 -0.72 7.91
N ILE A 224 8.89 -0.41 7.46
CA ILE A 224 9.28 0.90 6.92
C ILE A 224 9.75 0.83 5.48
N GLY A 225 10.69 -0.06 5.17
CA GLY A 225 11.30 -0.15 3.84
C GLY A 225 10.28 -0.38 2.72
N ASN A 226 9.46 -1.42 2.84
CA ASN A 226 8.47 -1.77 1.81
C ASN A 226 7.44 -0.64 1.51
N PRO A 227 6.78 -0.03 2.51
CA PRO A 227 5.95 1.16 2.29
C PRO A 227 6.72 2.37 1.74
N LEU A 228 7.98 2.57 2.16
CA LEU A 228 8.82 3.67 1.68
C LEU A 228 9.12 3.52 0.19
N GLU A 229 9.59 2.35 -0.25
CA GLU A 229 9.85 2.09 -1.67
C GLU A 229 8.61 2.30 -2.53
N THR A 230 7.45 1.78 -2.08
CA THR A 230 6.17 2.00 -2.80
C THR A 230 5.88 3.50 -2.93
N SER A 231 6.16 4.29 -1.89
CA SER A 231 5.98 5.75 -1.91
C SER A 231 6.92 6.44 -2.89
N ILE A 232 8.17 5.98 -2.96
CA ILE A 232 9.19 6.49 -3.88
C ILE A 232 8.77 6.20 -5.32
N ALA A 233 8.44 4.94 -5.64
CA ALA A 233 8.01 4.52 -6.98
C ALA A 233 6.80 5.33 -7.48
N LEU A 234 5.76 5.48 -6.65
CA LEU A 234 4.59 6.29 -7.01
C LEU A 234 4.94 7.78 -7.16
N SER A 235 5.84 8.30 -6.34
CA SER A 235 6.28 9.70 -6.45
C SER A 235 7.03 9.94 -7.75
N HIS A 236 7.91 9.04 -8.17
CA HIS A 236 8.57 9.12 -9.47
C HIS A 236 7.57 9.11 -10.63
N LEU A 237 6.58 8.21 -10.62
CA LEU A 237 5.54 8.18 -11.66
C LEU A 237 4.74 9.50 -11.76
N ILE A 238 4.53 10.19 -10.63
CA ILE A 238 3.83 11.47 -10.58
C ILE A 238 4.76 12.60 -11.04
N PHE A 239 5.88 12.82 -10.35
CA PHE A 239 6.72 13.99 -10.52
C PHE A 239 7.51 14.00 -11.83
N GLU A 240 7.70 12.84 -12.46
CA GLU A 240 8.38 12.73 -13.76
C GLU A 240 7.40 12.80 -14.94
N GLY A 241 6.10 13.04 -14.66
CA GLY A 241 5.08 13.20 -15.68
C GLY A 241 4.68 11.90 -16.39
N THR A 242 4.98 10.73 -15.81
CA THR A 242 4.62 9.43 -16.43
C THR A 242 3.11 9.31 -16.62
N PHE A 243 2.30 9.71 -15.64
CA PHE A 243 0.84 9.73 -15.79
C PHE A 243 0.30 10.79 -16.76
N ASP A 244 1.09 11.83 -17.08
CA ASP A 244 0.71 12.78 -18.13
C ASP A 244 0.99 12.25 -19.54
N ARG A 245 1.99 11.38 -19.64
CA ARG A 245 2.39 10.67 -20.86
C ARG A 245 1.48 9.48 -21.14
N PHE A 246 1.07 8.75 -20.11
CA PHE A 246 0.20 7.57 -20.17
C PHE A 246 -1.04 7.77 -19.28
N PRO A 247 -1.98 8.66 -19.68
CA PRO A 247 -3.14 9.03 -18.85
C PRO A 247 -4.18 7.90 -18.64
N GLY A 248 -4.12 6.84 -19.42
CA GLY A 248 -4.92 5.62 -19.29
C GLY A 248 -4.23 4.50 -18.51
N LEU A 249 -2.97 4.68 -18.09
CA LEU A 249 -2.22 3.70 -17.30
C LEU A 249 -2.92 3.44 -15.96
N LYS A 250 -3.17 2.17 -15.66
CA LYS A 250 -3.78 1.73 -14.40
C LYS A 250 -2.70 1.18 -13.49
N VAL A 251 -2.52 1.80 -12.33
CA VAL A 251 -1.57 1.34 -11.31
C VAL A 251 -2.33 0.91 -10.06
N ILE A 252 -1.97 -0.25 -9.51
CA ILE A 252 -2.41 -0.70 -8.20
C ILE A 252 -1.18 -0.66 -7.29
N ALA A 253 -1.26 0.03 -6.16
CA ALA A 253 -0.18 0.14 -5.21
C ALA A 253 -0.41 -0.76 -3.98
N ALA A 254 0.60 -1.56 -3.66
CA ALA A 254 0.61 -2.38 -2.46
C ALA A 254 0.63 -1.52 -1.18
N HIS A 255 0.25 -2.12 -0.04
CA HIS A 255 0.35 -1.50 1.28
C HIS A 255 -0.38 -0.15 1.39
N GLY A 256 -1.52 -0.04 0.73
CA GLY A 256 -2.30 1.20 0.63
C GLY A 256 -1.58 2.37 -0.02
N GLY A 257 -0.55 2.14 -0.85
CA GLY A 257 0.26 3.20 -1.47
C GLY A 257 1.42 3.68 -0.61
N GLY A 258 1.77 2.93 0.44
CA GLY A 258 2.81 3.31 1.38
C GLY A 258 2.42 4.55 2.19
N TYR A 259 3.36 5.49 2.31
CA TYR A 259 3.20 6.75 3.03
C TYR A 259 2.67 7.89 2.16
N LEU A 260 2.67 7.73 0.84
CA LEU A 260 2.27 8.79 -0.09
C LEU A 260 0.85 9.30 0.19
N PRO A 261 -0.18 8.43 0.39
CA PRO A 261 -1.53 8.94 0.67
C PRO A 261 -1.66 9.72 1.98
N SER A 262 -0.92 9.37 3.04
CA SER A 262 -1.02 10.12 4.31
C SER A 262 -0.56 11.57 4.27
N TYR A 263 0.31 11.92 3.32
CA TYR A 263 0.95 13.23 3.26
C TYR A 263 0.85 13.84 1.87
N ALA A 264 -0.18 13.48 1.09
CA ALA A 264 -0.30 13.86 -0.31
C ALA A 264 -0.29 15.39 -0.55
N ASP A 265 -0.94 16.18 0.29
CA ASP A 265 -0.98 17.64 0.16
C ASP A 265 0.44 18.26 0.25
N ARG A 266 1.40 17.57 0.89
CA ARG A 266 2.80 17.99 0.91
C ARG A 266 3.40 17.96 -0.50
N SER A 267 2.98 17.02 -1.34
CA SER A 267 3.46 16.87 -2.72
C SER A 267 3.07 18.07 -3.58
N ASP A 268 1.87 18.64 -3.38
CA ASP A 268 1.41 19.83 -4.12
C ASP A 268 2.27 21.08 -3.85
N HIS A 269 2.92 21.13 -2.68
CA HIS A 269 3.78 22.26 -2.29
C HIS A 269 5.27 22.04 -2.59
N ALA A 270 5.71 20.83 -2.94
CA ALA A 270 7.12 20.46 -2.98
C ALA A 270 7.96 21.37 -3.90
N CYS A 271 7.59 21.48 -5.17
CA CYS A 271 8.33 22.29 -6.15
C CYS A 271 8.06 23.79 -6.03
N LEU A 272 6.95 24.20 -5.39
CA LEU A 272 6.71 25.60 -5.06
C LEU A 272 7.68 26.09 -3.97
N VAL A 273 7.87 25.28 -2.92
CA VAL A 273 8.72 25.61 -1.78
C VAL A 273 10.20 25.40 -2.10
N GLY A 274 10.54 24.34 -2.84
CA GLY A 274 11.91 23.95 -3.16
C GLY A 274 12.17 23.81 -4.67
N PRO A 275 11.99 24.85 -5.49
CA PRO A 275 12.10 24.75 -6.95
C PRO A 275 13.49 24.28 -7.42
N LYS A 276 14.55 24.55 -6.66
CA LYS A 276 15.91 24.06 -6.97
C LYS A 276 16.06 22.54 -6.91
N GLY A 277 15.17 21.85 -6.19
CA GLY A 277 15.15 20.40 -6.08
C GLY A 277 14.25 19.72 -7.11
N CYS A 278 13.64 20.48 -8.02
CA CYS A 278 12.75 19.96 -9.05
C CYS A 278 13.32 20.23 -10.44
N ASN A 279 12.96 19.38 -11.40
CA ASN A 279 13.33 19.57 -12.80
C ASN A 279 12.41 20.64 -13.43
N PRO A 280 12.93 21.80 -13.88
CA PRO A 280 12.11 22.85 -14.48
C PRO A 280 11.52 22.46 -15.85
N ASP A 281 12.09 21.44 -16.50
CA ASP A 281 11.63 20.96 -17.82
C ASP A 281 10.39 20.06 -17.72
N ILE A 282 10.03 19.62 -16.51
CA ILE A 282 8.86 18.78 -16.25
C ILE A 282 7.75 19.64 -15.68
N GLN A 283 6.72 19.88 -16.49
CA GLN A 283 5.51 20.60 -16.09
C GLN A 283 4.34 19.63 -16.02
N LEU A 284 3.87 19.37 -14.80
CA LEU A 284 2.72 18.50 -14.56
C LEU A 284 1.42 19.18 -15.02
N LYS A 285 0.54 18.43 -15.67
CA LYS A 285 -0.78 18.91 -16.12
C LYS A 285 -1.79 19.07 -14.97
N LYS A 286 -1.55 18.40 -13.84
CA LYS A 286 -2.44 18.40 -12.66
C LYS A 286 -1.63 18.59 -11.39
N ALA A 287 -2.28 18.94 -10.28
CA ALA A 287 -1.62 18.88 -8.98
C ALA A 287 -1.24 17.41 -8.65
N PRO A 288 -0.08 17.16 -7.99
CA PRO A 288 0.31 15.82 -7.53
C PRO A 288 -0.81 15.01 -6.86
N THR A 289 -1.60 15.63 -5.99
CA THR A 289 -2.75 14.98 -5.32
C THR A 289 -3.84 14.49 -6.28
N GLU A 290 -4.00 15.12 -7.45
CA GLU A 290 -4.99 14.69 -8.44
C GLU A 290 -4.61 13.39 -9.15
N TYR A 291 -3.31 13.06 -9.24
CA TYR A 291 -2.86 11.78 -9.79
C TYR A 291 -3.19 10.61 -8.87
N LEU A 292 -3.32 10.83 -7.56
CA LEU A 292 -3.74 9.76 -6.63
C LEU A 292 -5.13 9.21 -6.96
N LYS A 293 -5.97 10.00 -7.63
CA LYS A 293 -7.27 9.53 -8.11
C LYS A 293 -7.13 8.51 -9.24
N GLN A 294 -6.00 8.49 -9.97
CA GLN A 294 -5.71 7.54 -11.06
C GLN A 294 -5.14 6.21 -10.54
N ILE A 295 -4.69 6.18 -9.28
CA ILE A 295 -4.07 5.01 -8.65
C ILE A 295 -5.12 4.24 -7.83
N TYR A 296 -5.04 2.92 -7.89
CA TYR A 296 -5.78 2.02 -7.03
C TYR A 296 -4.91 1.60 -5.85
N PHE A 297 -5.52 1.43 -4.69
CA PHE A 297 -4.81 1.02 -3.47
C PHE A 297 -5.37 -0.31 -2.98
N ASP A 298 -4.49 -1.21 -2.55
CA ASP A 298 -4.94 -2.33 -1.72
C ASP A 298 -5.35 -1.81 -0.33
N SER A 299 -5.87 -2.70 0.52
CA SER A 299 -6.19 -2.34 1.90
C SER A 299 -5.46 -3.18 2.94
N LEU A 300 -4.20 -3.51 2.64
CA LEU A 300 -3.22 -4.08 3.56
C LEU A 300 -2.68 -2.98 4.51
N ILE A 301 -3.61 -2.26 5.15
CA ILE A 301 -3.37 -1.08 6.00
C ILE A 301 -3.94 -1.25 7.43
N PHE A 302 -4.25 -2.50 7.80
CA PHE A 302 -4.60 -3.07 9.13
C PHE A 302 -5.67 -2.37 10.00
N THR A 303 -6.06 -1.12 9.74
CA THR A 303 -6.98 -0.34 10.57
C THR A 303 -8.09 0.31 9.73
N PRO A 304 -9.32 0.46 10.28
CA PRO A 304 -10.42 1.12 9.57
C PRO A 304 -10.20 2.62 9.31
N ALA A 305 -9.42 3.30 10.15
CA ALA A 305 -9.15 4.74 10.01
C ALA A 305 -8.37 5.03 8.72
N TRP A 306 -7.34 4.24 8.45
CA TRP A 306 -6.56 4.33 7.21
C TRP A 306 -7.36 3.95 5.98
N LYS A 307 -8.26 2.96 6.08
CA LYS A 307 -9.19 2.63 5.00
C LYS A 307 -10.08 3.82 4.62
N ARG A 308 -10.51 4.63 5.59
CA ARG A 308 -11.32 5.84 5.31
C ARG A 308 -10.50 6.94 4.65
N LEU A 309 -9.24 7.11 5.04
CA LEU A 309 -8.33 8.08 4.44
C LEU A 309 -8.05 7.72 2.97
N SER A 310 -7.59 6.49 2.69
CA SER A 310 -7.37 6.01 1.33
C SER A 310 -8.65 6.11 0.48
N LEU A 311 -9.81 5.79 1.06
CA LEU A 311 -11.09 5.90 0.36
C LEU A 311 -11.49 7.36 0.07
N SER A 312 -11.25 8.29 1.00
CA SER A 312 -11.54 9.72 0.78
C SER A 312 -10.68 10.35 -0.32
N MET A 313 -9.48 9.81 -0.54
CA MET A 313 -8.57 10.27 -1.58
C MET A 313 -8.86 9.65 -2.95
N ALA A 314 -9.47 8.46 -2.96
CA ALA A 314 -9.77 7.68 -4.16
C ALA A 314 -11.19 7.93 -4.72
N ILE A 315 -12.04 8.72 -4.04
CA ILE A 315 -13.43 9.00 -4.45
C ILE A 315 -13.59 10.46 -4.88
N GLU A 316 -14.16 10.68 -6.08
CA GLU A 316 -14.73 11.97 -6.48
C GLU A 316 -16.17 12.13 -5.96
N PRO A 317 -16.59 13.32 -5.54
CA PRO A 317 -18.02 13.62 -5.38
C PRO A 317 -18.72 13.49 -6.74
N GLY A 318 -19.55 12.45 -6.92
CA GLY A 318 -20.42 12.30 -8.09
C GLY A 318 -20.10 11.15 -9.06
N ARG A 319 -19.03 10.36 -8.86
CA ARG A 319 -18.77 9.12 -9.63
C ARG A 319 -18.72 7.90 -8.68
N PRO A 320 -19.61 6.90 -8.80
CA PRO A 320 -19.74 5.80 -7.84
C PRO A 320 -18.71 4.67 -8.01
N HIS A 321 -17.60 4.87 -8.72
CA HIS A 321 -16.58 3.83 -8.88
C HIS A 321 -15.69 3.75 -7.64
N LEU A 322 -15.87 2.70 -6.85
CA LEU A 322 -15.02 2.36 -5.71
C LEU A 322 -13.61 2.01 -6.23
N ARG A 323 -12.61 2.88 -6.01
CA ARG A 323 -11.19 2.68 -6.43
C ARG A 323 -10.30 2.04 -5.34
N LEU A 324 -10.91 1.40 -4.35
CA LEU A 324 -10.20 0.64 -3.29
C LEU A 324 -10.43 -0.86 -3.51
N LEU A 325 -9.36 -1.63 -3.64
CA LEU A 325 -9.42 -3.09 -3.71
C LEU A 325 -9.25 -3.67 -2.30
N LEU A 326 -10.16 -4.57 -1.91
CA LEU A 326 -10.35 -4.98 -0.53
C LEU A 326 -9.43 -6.15 -0.13
N ALA A 327 -8.40 -5.89 0.68
CA ALA A 327 -7.74 -6.85 1.57
C ALA A 327 -8.26 -6.65 3.02
N LYS A 328 -8.71 -7.70 3.71
CA LYS A 328 -9.58 -7.57 4.91
C LYS A 328 -9.18 -8.40 6.15
N ARG A 329 -9.02 -7.75 7.32
CA ARG A 329 -9.50 -8.28 8.63
C ARG A 329 -9.80 -7.23 9.74
N ARG A 330 -10.75 -7.64 10.61
CA ARG A 330 -11.37 -7.23 11.92
C ARG A 330 -11.52 -5.78 12.43
N ARG A 331 -12.64 -5.64 13.14
CA ARG A 331 -13.13 -4.59 14.06
C ARG A 331 -13.11 -5.16 15.49
N GLN A 332 -12.65 -4.39 16.48
CA GLN A 332 -12.89 -4.55 17.94
C GLN A 332 -13.07 -3.12 18.47
N GLY A 333 -14.00 -2.74 19.36
CA GLY A 333 -15.07 -3.46 20.04
C GLY A 333 -16.27 -2.54 20.29
N GLN A 334 -17.36 -3.13 20.78
CA GLN A 334 -18.46 -2.41 21.39
C GLN A 334 -18.05 -2.03 22.81
N HIS A 335 -18.01 -0.73 23.11
CA HIS A 335 -18.43 -0.25 24.42
C HIS A 335 -19.90 0.14 24.27
N SER A 336 -20.73 -0.40 25.16
CA SER A 336 -22.10 0.01 25.32
C SER A 336 -22.13 1.51 25.65
N TRP A 337 -22.62 2.33 24.73
CA TRP A 337 -23.29 3.58 25.08
C TRP A 337 -24.70 3.48 24.53
N ARG A 338 -25.67 3.32 25.44
CA ARG A 338 -27.07 3.58 25.13
C ARG A 338 -27.18 5.05 24.78
N TYR A 339 -27.48 5.36 23.52
CA TYR A 339 -28.06 6.65 23.16
C TYR A 339 -29.36 6.38 22.40
N ARG A 340 -30.48 6.74 23.03
CA ARG A 340 -31.82 6.72 22.42
C ARG A 340 -31.84 7.77 21.30
N SER A 341 -32.06 7.35 20.06
CA SER A 341 -32.49 8.26 19.00
C SER A 341 -34.01 8.18 18.87
N LYS A 342 -34.71 9.23 19.32
CA LYS A 342 -35.97 9.64 18.73
C LYS A 342 -35.86 11.11 18.35
N ALA A 343 -36.39 11.40 17.18
CA ALA A 343 -36.70 12.73 16.62
C ALA A 343 -35.54 13.48 15.94
N ALA A 344 -35.38 13.24 14.64
CA ALA A 344 -34.98 14.28 13.69
C ALA A 344 -35.65 14.03 12.33
N ARG A 345 -36.98 14.22 12.28
CA ARG A 345 -37.69 14.60 11.06
C ARG A 345 -38.59 15.78 11.43
N ARG A 346 -38.50 16.84 10.61
CA ARG A 346 -39.36 18.03 10.53
C ARG A 346 -39.05 19.16 11.52
N ARG A 347 -38.36 20.20 11.01
CA ARG A 347 -38.88 21.55 10.77
C ARG A 347 -37.72 22.54 10.71
N CYS A 348 -37.37 22.96 9.49
CA CYS A 348 -36.67 24.22 9.27
C CYS A 348 -37.59 25.10 8.45
N MET A 349 -38.40 25.90 9.14
CA MET A 349 -39.01 27.12 8.61
C MET A 349 -39.14 28.12 9.77
N ARG A 350 -38.74 29.36 9.47
CA ARG A 350 -38.93 30.62 10.21
C ARG A 350 -37.84 31.05 11.22
N LYS A 351 -37.06 32.05 10.79
CA LYS A 351 -36.65 33.25 11.56
C LYS A 351 -37.87 34.18 11.78
N PRO A 352 -37.79 35.33 12.49
CA PRO A 352 -36.86 35.80 13.54
C PRO A 352 -37.62 36.40 14.76
N ALA A 353 -36.91 36.80 15.84
CA ALA A 353 -37.03 38.12 16.52
C ALA A 353 -36.71 38.09 18.03
N ALA A 354 -35.85 39.04 18.42
CA ALA A 354 -35.90 39.89 19.60
C ALA A 354 -35.96 39.28 21.02
N ILE A 355 -34.98 39.67 21.85
CA ILE A 355 -35.11 40.44 23.11
C ILE A 355 -33.92 40.11 24.02
N TRP A 356 -32.97 41.04 24.08
CA TRP A 356 -31.99 41.15 25.17
C TRP A 356 -32.34 42.40 25.98
N ARG A 357 -32.64 42.25 27.27
CA ARG A 357 -32.64 43.34 28.25
C ARG A 357 -31.91 42.90 29.53
N ARG A 358 -30.78 43.58 29.76
CA ARG A 358 -30.23 44.16 31.02
C ARG A 358 -30.04 43.27 32.27
N ARG A 359 -28.78 43.12 32.69
CA ARG A 359 -28.11 43.70 33.91
C ARG A 359 -26.72 43.03 34.07
N ARG A 360 -25.58 43.72 33.88
CA ARG A 360 -24.69 44.37 34.90
C ARG A 360 -24.55 43.53 36.19
N ALA A 361 -23.38 43.18 36.74
CA ALA A 361 -21.99 43.66 36.63
C ALA A 361 -20.99 42.63 37.25
N ALA A 362 -19.69 42.94 37.17
CA ALA A 362 -18.48 42.31 37.76
C ALA A 362 -17.92 41.10 36.97
N GLU A 363 -16.63 40.97 36.65
CA GLU A 363 -15.40 41.73 36.90
C GLU A 363 -14.31 41.14 35.98
N ARG A 364 -13.42 42.01 35.45
CA ARG A 364 -12.00 41.79 35.03
C ARG A 364 -11.69 40.92 33.79
N ASP A 365 -11.38 41.62 32.68
CA ASP A 365 -10.10 41.70 31.94
C ASP A 365 -9.14 40.49 32.06
N ASP A 366 -8.60 39.87 31.01
CA ASP A 366 -8.11 40.42 29.74
C ASP A 366 -8.20 39.39 28.58
N ALA A 367 -8.72 39.85 27.43
CA ALA A 367 -8.61 39.19 26.15
C ALA A 367 -7.85 40.13 25.18
N TRP A 368 -6.68 39.72 24.72
CA TRP A 368 -5.98 40.40 23.62
C TRP A 368 -6.36 39.76 22.29
N ALA A 369 -7.17 40.50 21.52
CA ALA A 369 -7.37 40.30 20.09
C ALA A 369 -6.65 41.39 19.29
N VAL A 370 -6.10 40.98 18.16
CA VAL A 370 -5.33 41.77 17.19
C VAL A 370 -6.26 42.65 16.32
N SER A 371 -5.94 43.93 16.09
CA SER A 371 -5.62 44.46 14.73
C SER A 371 -5.45 46.00 14.62
N ARG A 372 -4.39 46.37 13.88
CA ARG A 372 -4.22 47.39 12.81
C ARG A 372 -4.37 48.93 13.04
N ARG A 373 -3.29 49.58 12.56
CA ARG A 373 -3.11 50.90 11.87
C ARG A 373 -2.88 52.16 12.73
N SER A 374 -1.76 52.85 12.52
CA SER A 374 -1.59 53.97 11.57
C SER A 374 -0.16 54.56 11.60
N ARG A 375 0.13 55.48 10.66
CA ARG A 375 1.44 55.96 10.15
C ARG A 375 2.06 57.11 10.95
N SER A 376 3.39 57.25 10.88
CA SER A 376 4.18 58.49 10.65
C SER A 376 5.68 58.10 10.69
N GLU A 377 6.38 58.15 9.56
CA GLU A 377 7.38 59.19 9.18
C GLU A 377 8.59 59.31 10.13
N LEU A 378 9.78 58.90 9.64
CA LEU A 378 11.03 59.68 9.68
C LEU A 378 12.13 58.99 8.82
N ARG A 379 12.72 59.79 7.92
CA ARG A 379 13.88 59.49 7.07
C ARG A 379 15.19 59.79 7.82
N CYS A 380 16.26 59.04 7.51
CA CYS A 380 17.69 59.44 7.38
C CYS A 380 18.54 58.15 7.44
N SER A 381 19.22 57.67 6.38
CA SER A 381 20.43 58.15 5.68
C SER A 381 21.68 57.33 6.05
N ALA A 382 22.22 56.63 5.04
CA ALA A 382 23.62 56.29 4.73
C ALA A 382 24.64 55.94 5.85
N GLY A 383 25.38 54.83 5.66
CA GLY A 383 26.69 54.63 6.28
C GLY A 383 27.25 53.21 6.16
N ARG A 384 28.38 53.05 5.45
CA ARG A 384 29.12 51.81 5.19
C ARG A 384 29.86 51.30 6.45
N PHE A 385 30.12 49.99 6.54
CA PHE A 385 31.42 49.31 6.82
C PHE A 385 31.18 47.83 7.22
N ALA A 386 31.89 46.90 6.59
CA ALA A 386 31.99 45.47 6.94
C ALA A 386 33.15 45.23 7.95
N PRO A 387 33.53 44.00 8.42
CA PRO A 387 33.01 42.64 8.18
C PRO A 387 32.90 41.71 9.44
N ALA A 388 32.46 40.47 9.20
CA ALA A 388 32.73 39.21 9.95
C ALA A 388 32.11 39.00 11.35
N VAL A 389 31.09 38.13 11.43
CA VAL A 389 30.80 37.32 12.63
C VAL A 389 30.43 35.88 12.23
N ARG A 390 31.22 34.94 12.76
CA ARG A 390 31.02 33.49 12.69
C ARG A 390 29.65 33.09 13.26
N CYS A 391 28.94 32.25 12.53
CA CYS A 391 27.74 31.56 13.02
C CYS A 391 28.18 30.36 13.89
N GLN A 392 28.14 30.51 15.22
CA GLN A 392 28.18 29.38 16.16
C GLN A 392 26.77 29.21 16.74
N ALA A 393 25.97 28.35 16.11
CA ALA A 393 24.76 27.80 16.68
C ALA A 393 25.01 26.30 16.93
N ALA A 394 25.72 26.02 18.01
CA ALA A 394 25.79 24.71 18.63
C ALA A 394 25.60 24.91 20.15
N ASP A 395 25.07 23.90 20.82
CA ASP A 395 24.87 23.83 22.27
C ASP A 395 23.66 24.55 22.86
N ARG A 396 22.48 23.92 22.69
CA ARG A 396 21.45 24.03 23.73
C ARG A 396 20.41 22.90 23.74
N TRP A 397 20.83 21.64 23.84
CA TRP A 397 19.93 20.53 24.20
C TRP A 397 20.65 19.41 24.97
N GLN A 398 21.22 19.74 26.14
CA GLN A 398 21.67 18.73 27.12
C GLN A 398 21.63 19.31 28.54
N ARG A 399 20.43 19.49 29.11
CA ARG A 399 20.22 19.59 30.57
C ARG A 399 18.73 19.66 30.91
N ARG A 400 18.06 18.50 30.98
CA ARG A 400 16.81 18.28 31.73
C ARG A 400 16.61 16.79 32.01
N ILE A 401 17.52 16.22 32.80
CA ILE A 401 17.27 15.08 33.68
C ILE A 401 18.02 15.39 34.99
N ARG A 402 17.27 15.79 36.01
CA ARG A 402 17.52 15.51 37.42
C ARG A 402 16.17 15.24 38.05
#